data_AF-A0A089M209-F1
#
_entry.id   AF-A0A089M209-F1
#
_cell.length_a   1.000
_cell.length_b   1.000
_cell.length_c   1.000
_cell.angle_alpha   90.00
_cell.angle_beta   90.00
_cell.angle_gamma   90.00
#
_symmetry.space_group_name_H-M   'P 1'
#
loop_
_entity.id
_entity.type
_entity.pdbx_description
1 polymer ?
#
loop_
_entity_poly.entity_id
_entity_poly.type
_entity_poly.pdbx_seq_one_letter_code
_entity_poly.pdbx_strand_id
1 'polypeptide(L)'
;MRVTVRWGKMIVLLAGCCVIAAALAGFGDSLRNEAEASGAERGAEVQRAGSGEPAETLTRLAAIAGRVTEPGSKVRVVLKWQGETETAPAEGASASAELAEDLGLSLPVPADMEGHAAYRAAGESGGVQIKLMETALDDGSSYVIVTLETADLAATEAAFRAGADAAGAALARAGITADWNMSMQGTAPGQGDPQSALALAQRGLAASLPGLKAEESYTDAATASLSYSAPGLGRSIRSGNHLLGVQAAVHYDGIRDINRVTIGFPLITIEY
;
A
#
# COMPACT_ATOMS: atom_id res chain seq x y z
N MET A 1 -44.99 25.16 -35.27
CA MET A 1 -43.55 25.46 -35.43
C MET A 1 -43.02 25.91 -34.07
N ARG A 2 -42.47 24.97 -33.29
CA ARG A 2 -41.81 25.21 -31.99
C ARG A 2 -40.59 24.28 -31.97
N VAL A 3 -39.40 24.87 -31.94
CA VAL A 3 -38.13 24.15 -31.81
C VAL A 3 -37.83 24.06 -30.31
N THR A 4 -37.78 22.85 -29.78
CA THR A 4 -37.29 22.56 -28.43
C THR A 4 -35.99 21.79 -28.55
N VAL A 5 -34.88 22.44 -28.21
CA VAL A 5 -33.57 21.80 -28.07
C VAL A 5 -33.52 21.12 -26.70
N ARG A 6 -33.46 19.78 -26.67
CA ARG A 6 -33.19 19.01 -25.45
C ARG A 6 -31.69 18.84 -25.30
N TRP A 7 -31.11 19.48 -24.29
CA TRP A 7 -29.77 19.16 -23.79
C TRP A 7 -29.84 17.80 -23.07
N GLY A 8 -29.33 16.76 -23.73
CA GLY A 8 -29.10 15.45 -23.10
C GLY A 8 -27.85 15.52 -22.23
N LYS A 9 -28.02 15.45 -20.91
CA LYS A 9 -26.93 15.26 -19.95
C LYS A 9 -26.32 13.88 -20.15
N MET A 10 -25.04 13.84 -20.51
CA MET A 10 -24.18 12.66 -20.44
C MET A 10 -24.12 12.17 -18.99
N ILE A 11 -24.57 10.94 -18.77
CA ILE A 11 -24.27 10.17 -17.56
C ILE A 11 -22.96 9.44 -17.86
N VAL A 12 -21.86 9.89 -17.25
CA VAL A 12 -20.60 9.16 -17.20
C VAL A 12 -20.73 8.15 -16.07
N LEU A 13 -20.83 6.87 -16.43
CA LEU A 13 -20.81 5.75 -15.50
C LEU A 13 -19.37 5.55 -15.01
N LEU A 14 -19.14 5.94 -13.75
CA LEU A 14 -18.02 5.51 -12.92
C LEU A 14 -18.11 3.99 -12.72
N ALA A 15 -17.39 3.23 -13.51
CA ALA A 15 -17.11 1.82 -13.27
C ALA A 15 -15.61 1.69 -13.04
N GLY A 16 -15.20 1.90 -11.79
CA GLY A 16 -13.78 1.93 -11.41
C GLY A 16 -13.53 1.69 -9.93
N CYS A 17 -14.34 0.87 -9.25
CA CYS A 17 -14.09 0.49 -7.85
C CYS A 17 -14.72 -0.87 -7.53
N CYS A 18 -14.03 -1.99 -7.80
CA CYS A 18 -14.44 -3.30 -7.24
C CYS A 18 -13.33 -4.30 -6.94
N VAL A 19 -12.04 -3.96 -7.06
CA VAL A 19 -10.95 -4.93 -6.72
C VAL A 19 -10.23 -4.58 -5.40
N ILE A 20 -10.38 -3.38 -4.86
CA ILE A 20 -9.57 -2.95 -3.70
C ILE A 20 -10.19 -3.34 -2.35
N ALA A 21 -11.51 -3.53 -2.25
CA ALA A 21 -12.15 -3.96 -1.00
C ALA A 21 -11.78 -5.41 -0.58
N ALA A 22 -11.41 -6.26 -1.54
CA ALA A 22 -10.99 -7.63 -1.25
C ALA A 22 -9.53 -7.76 -0.78
N ALA A 23 -8.71 -6.71 -0.93
CA ALA A 23 -7.29 -6.76 -0.52
C ALA A 23 -7.08 -6.54 0.98
N LEU A 24 -8.06 -6.01 1.71
CA LEU A 24 -8.00 -5.87 3.17
C LEU A 24 -8.62 -7.08 3.89
N ALA A 25 -9.64 -7.72 3.31
CA ALA A 25 -10.20 -8.97 3.83
C ALA A 25 -9.40 -10.22 3.40
N GLY A 26 -8.77 -10.20 2.22
CA GLY A 26 -8.07 -11.35 1.64
C GLY A 26 -6.73 -11.73 2.29
N PHE A 27 -6.24 -10.98 3.28
CA PHE A 27 -5.05 -11.36 4.07
C PHE A 27 -5.39 -12.10 5.36
N GLY A 28 -6.59 -11.93 5.94
CA GLY A 28 -7.03 -12.65 7.15
C GLY A 28 -7.96 -13.83 6.86
N ASP A 29 -8.81 -13.74 5.83
CA ASP A 29 -9.88 -14.72 5.59
C ASP A 29 -9.38 -16.04 4.96
N SER A 30 -8.15 -16.05 4.42
CA SER A 30 -7.50 -17.27 3.93
C SER A 30 -7.00 -18.20 5.05
N LEU A 31 -7.04 -17.79 6.32
CA LEU A 31 -6.55 -18.59 7.45
C LEU A 31 -7.64 -19.36 8.20
N ARG A 32 -8.92 -19.14 7.91
CA ARG A 32 -10.00 -19.65 8.78
C ARG A 32 -11.03 -20.59 8.11
N ASN A 33 -11.10 -20.66 6.78
CA ASN A 33 -12.12 -21.47 6.08
C ASN A 33 -11.66 -22.85 5.55
N GLU A 34 -10.45 -23.34 5.91
CA GLU A 34 -9.96 -24.67 5.48
C GLU A 34 -10.02 -25.77 6.57
N ALA A 35 -10.80 -25.58 7.65
CA ALA A 35 -10.96 -26.62 8.67
C ALA A 35 -12.14 -27.59 8.42
N GLU A 36 -13.08 -27.28 7.52
CA GLU A 36 -14.27 -28.13 7.30
C GLU A 36 -14.73 -28.19 5.83
N ALA A 37 -13.91 -28.73 4.91
CA ALA A 37 -14.41 -29.46 3.73
C ALA A 37 -13.28 -30.06 2.87
N SER A 38 -13.16 -31.39 2.93
CA SER A 38 -12.60 -32.32 1.92
C SER A 38 -11.70 -31.78 0.79
N GLY A 39 -10.40 -32.04 0.92
CA GLY A 39 -9.55 -32.71 -0.08
C GLY A 39 -9.47 -32.16 -1.51
N ALA A 40 -8.60 -31.18 -1.75
CA ALA A 40 -7.67 -31.11 -2.89
C ALA A 40 -6.73 -29.89 -2.72
N GLU A 41 -5.43 -30.15 -2.67
CA GLU A 41 -4.35 -29.20 -2.42
C GLU A 41 -4.28 -28.06 -3.46
N ARG A 42 -4.26 -26.81 -2.99
CA ARG A 42 -3.28 -25.74 -3.33
C ARG A 42 -3.62 -24.44 -2.59
N GLY A 43 -3.29 -24.41 -1.30
CA GLY A 43 -3.28 -23.20 -0.49
C GLY A 43 -2.10 -22.29 -0.86
N ALA A 44 -2.34 -20.98 -0.94
CA ALA A 44 -1.30 -19.99 -1.13
C ALA A 44 -0.41 -19.91 0.11
N GLU A 45 0.74 -20.58 0.10
CA GLU A 45 1.73 -20.49 1.17
C GLU A 45 2.45 -19.14 1.11
N VAL A 46 2.20 -18.25 2.06
CA VAL A 46 3.04 -17.06 2.30
C VAL A 46 4.34 -17.54 2.92
N GLN A 47 5.29 -17.98 2.09
CA GLN A 47 6.68 -18.12 2.53
C GLN A 47 7.25 -16.70 2.71
N ARG A 48 7.53 -16.35 3.97
CA ARG A 48 8.28 -15.15 4.37
C ARG A 48 9.72 -15.28 3.85
N ALA A 49 9.93 -14.98 2.57
CA ALA A 49 11.26 -14.81 2.00
C ALA A 49 11.81 -13.45 2.46
N GLY A 50 12.36 -13.43 3.67
CA GLY A 50 13.00 -12.27 4.30
C GLY A 50 12.03 -11.28 4.97
N SER A 51 12.50 -10.67 6.05
CA SER A 51 12.04 -9.36 6.52
C SER A 51 13.12 -8.35 6.15
N GLY A 52 13.13 -7.90 4.91
CA GLY A 52 13.96 -6.77 4.52
C GLY A 52 13.56 -5.57 5.38
N GLU A 53 14.54 -4.94 6.03
CA GLU A 53 14.30 -3.75 6.83
C GLU A 53 13.75 -2.63 5.93
N PRO A 54 12.64 -1.96 6.30
CA PRO A 54 12.08 -0.87 5.50
C PRO A 54 13.07 0.25 5.20
N ALA A 55 14.07 0.47 6.06
CA ALA A 55 15.13 1.44 5.82
C ALA A 55 15.98 1.16 4.57
N GLU A 56 16.33 -0.11 4.32
CA GLU A 56 17.06 -0.50 3.10
C GLU A 56 16.18 -0.33 1.87
N THR A 57 14.90 -0.71 1.98
CA THR A 57 13.93 -0.55 0.90
C THR A 57 13.69 0.92 0.59
N LEU A 58 13.62 1.79 1.60
CA LEU A 58 13.45 3.24 1.45
C LEU A 58 14.61 3.85 0.66
N THR A 59 15.84 3.42 0.95
CA THR A 59 17.05 3.88 0.22
C THR A 59 16.97 3.48 -1.27
N ARG A 60 16.56 2.23 -1.54
CA ARG A 60 16.34 1.77 -2.92
C ARG A 60 15.19 2.51 -3.59
N LEU A 61 14.11 2.78 -2.86
CA LEU A 61 12.95 3.50 -3.34
C LEU A 61 13.30 4.93 -3.74
N ALA A 62 14.09 5.65 -2.95
CA ALA A 62 14.57 6.98 -3.31
C ALA A 62 15.38 6.97 -4.62
N ALA A 63 16.26 5.98 -4.78
CA ALA A 63 17.04 5.80 -6.01
C ALA A 63 16.16 5.42 -7.22
N ILE A 64 15.13 4.61 -7.01
CA ILE A 64 14.13 4.26 -8.04
C ILE A 64 13.31 5.49 -8.41
N ALA A 65 12.86 6.27 -7.43
CA ALA A 65 12.03 7.45 -7.64
C ALA A 65 12.69 8.43 -8.61
N GLY A 66 13.98 8.74 -8.43
CA GLY A 66 14.73 9.61 -9.33
C GLY A 66 14.89 9.09 -10.78
N ARG A 67 14.58 7.81 -11.04
CA ARG A 67 14.65 7.19 -12.38
C ARG A 67 13.30 6.94 -13.02
N VAL A 68 12.24 6.82 -12.22
CA VAL A 68 10.90 6.45 -12.69
C VAL A 68 9.92 7.61 -12.64
N THR A 69 10.31 8.76 -12.11
CA THR A 69 9.50 9.99 -12.06
C THR A 69 10.12 11.11 -12.89
N GLU A 70 9.32 12.11 -13.22
CA GLU A 70 9.79 13.35 -13.85
C GLU A 70 10.77 14.09 -12.92
N PRO A 71 11.91 14.61 -13.43
CA PRO A 71 12.86 15.38 -12.62
C PRO A 71 12.22 16.55 -11.87
N GLY A 72 12.47 16.66 -10.57
CA GLY A 72 11.94 17.73 -9.72
C GLY A 72 10.47 17.55 -9.32
N SER A 73 9.81 16.48 -9.75
CA SER A 73 8.48 16.15 -9.24
C SER A 73 8.53 15.73 -7.76
N LYS A 74 7.47 16.07 -7.02
CA LYS A 74 7.29 15.61 -5.65
C LYS A 74 6.95 14.14 -5.66
N VAL A 75 7.60 13.40 -4.77
CA VAL A 75 7.39 11.96 -4.62
C VAL A 75 6.64 11.71 -3.32
N ARG A 76 5.36 11.34 -3.44
CA ARG A 76 4.57 10.88 -2.31
C ARG A 76 4.99 9.46 -1.96
N VAL A 77 5.16 9.17 -0.67
CA VAL A 77 5.43 7.81 -0.18
C VAL A 77 4.48 7.46 0.95
N VAL A 78 3.96 6.25 0.91
CA VAL A 78 3.14 5.64 1.95
C VAL A 78 3.77 4.33 2.36
N LEU A 79 4.04 4.16 3.65
CA LEU A 79 4.45 2.91 4.27
C LEU A 79 3.33 2.46 5.21
N LYS A 80 2.91 1.21 5.10
CA LYS A 80 2.00 0.58 6.06
C LYS A 80 2.72 -0.56 6.73
N TRP A 81 2.81 -0.51 8.04
CA TRP A 81 3.05 -1.65 8.89
C TRP A 81 1.71 -2.26 9.30
N GLN A 82 1.61 -3.57 9.33
CA GLN A 82 0.37 -4.26 9.66
C GLN A 82 0.59 -5.64 10.28
N GLY A 83 -0.26 -6.02 11.23
CA GLY A 83 -0.18 -7.32 11.89
C GLY A 83 -1.34 -7.53 12.85
N GLU A 84 -1.39 -8.72 13.43
CA GLU A 84 -2.42 -9.10 14.39
C GLU A 84 -1.85 -9.08 15.82
N THR A 85 -2.73 -8.77 16.78
CA THR A 85 -2.49 -8.93 18.21
C THR A 85 -3.57 -9.84 18.80
N GLU A 86 -3.19 -10.70 19.74
CA GLU A 86 -4.10 -11.67 20.38
C GLU A 86 -5.18 -11.02 21.26
N THR A 87 -5.12 -9.70 21.45
CA THR A 87 -6.05 -8.95 22.30
C THR A 87 -7.03 -8.11 21.49
N ALA A 88 -8.32 -8.36 21.65
CA ALA A 88 -9.39 -7.49 21.16
C ALA A 88 -9.26 -6.09 21.75
N PRO A 89 -9.73 -5.04 21.05
CA PRO A 89 -9.74 -3.70 21.57
C PRO A 89 -10.88 -3.59 22.59
N ALA A 90 -10.55 -3.48 23.87
CA ALA A 90 -11.55 -3.26 24.92
C ALA A 90 -11.93 -1.77 25.01
N GLU A 91 -13.13 -1.47 25.50
CA GLU A 91 -13.58 -0.10 25.73
C GLU A 91 -12.59 0.65 26.64
N GLY A 92 -11.94 1.68 26.09
CA GLY A 92 -11.15 2.66 26.84
C GLY A 92 -9.67 2.33 27.08
N ALA A 93 -9.16 1.14 26.76
CA ALA A 93 -7.74 0.74 26.85
C ALA A 93 -7.59 -0.69 26.26
N SER A 94 -6.48 -1.18 25.69
CA SER A 94 -5.10 -0.91 26.07
C SER A 94 -4.02 -1.43 25.07
N ALA A 95 -4.31 -1.72 23.80
CA ALA A 95 -3.25 -2.02 22.81
C ALA A 95 -2.92 -0.79 21.94
N SER A 96 -3.95 -0.15 21.37
CA SER A 96 -3.76 1.09 20.61
C SER A 96 -3.34 2.30 21.42
N ALA A 97 -3.66 2.36 22.73
CA ALA A 97 -3.34 3.54 23.54
C ALA A 97 -1.84 3.64 23.82
N GLU A 98 -1.22 2.55 24.27
CA GLU A 98 0.24 2.47 24.48
C GLU A 98 0.98 2.63 23.14
N LEU A 99 0.49 1.99 22.08
CA LEU A 99 1.07 2.13 20.75
C LEU A 99 0.93 3.57 20.20
N ALA A 100 -0.20 4.23 20.43
CA ALA A 100 -0.39 5.64 20.06
C ALA A 100 0.56 6.56 20.83
N GLU A 101 0.74 6.33 22.14
CA GLU A 101 1.67 7.09 22.97
C GLU A 101 3.13 6.91 22.50
N ASP A 102 3.56 5.66 22.28
CA ASP A 102 4.89 5.32 21.76
C ASP A 102 5.20 5.98 20.41
N LEU A 103 4.17 6.19 19.60
CA LEU A 103 4.24 6.83 18.29
C LEU A 103 4.02 8.34 18.33
N GLY A 104 3.74 8.92 19.51
CA GLY A 104 3.45 10.35 19.67
C GLY A 104 2.15 10.80 19.00
N LEU A 105 1.15 9.94 18.91
CA LEU A 105 -0.14 10.21 18.30
C LEU A 105 -1.14 10.78 19.30
N SER A 106 -2.25 11.30 18.77
CA SER A 106 -3.43 11.62 19.58
C SER A 106 -4.00 10.38 20.28
N LEU A 107 -4.77 10.61 21.35
CA LEU A 107 -5.50 9.53 22.00
C LEU A 107 -6.42 8.81 21.00
N PRO A 108 -6.46 7.46 21.00
CA PRO A 108 -7.34 6.72 20.12
C PRO A 108 -8.80 7.10 20.33
N VAL A 109 -9.52 7.30 19.22
CA VAL A 109 -10.97 7.54 19.22
C VAL A 109 -11.69 6.41 18.49
N PRO A 110 -12.93 6.07 18.87
CA PRO A 110 -13.73 5.09 18.15
C PRO A 110 -13.87 5.46 16.67
N ALA A 111 -13.85 4.44 15.82
CA ALA A 111 -14.10 4.51 14.39
C ALA A 111 -15.26 3.59 14.04
N ASP A 112 -16.06 4.00 13.07
CA ASP A 112 -17.17 3.19 12.55
C ASP A 112 -16.63 2.23 11.49
N MET A 113 -16.74 0.93 11.76
CA MET A 113 -16.43 -0.15 10.84
C MET A 113 -17.51 -1.22 10.97
N GLU A 114 -18.15 -1.57 9.86
CA GLU A 114 -19.35 -2.43 9.74
C GLU A 114 -19.42 -3.58 10.77
N GLY A 115 -19.96 -3.31 11.96
CA GLY A 115 -20.17 -4.32 13.02
C GLY A 115 -18.94 -4.68 13.88
N HIS A 116 -17.76 -4.10 13.61
CA HIS A 116 -16.54 -4.36 14.38
C HIS A 116 -16.12 -3.11 15.17
N ALA A 117 -15.70 -3.32 16.43
CA ALA A 117 -15.09 -2.25 17.21
C ALA A 117 -13.77 -1.84 16.57
N ALA A 118 -13.62 -0.55 16.25
CA ALA A 118 -12.41 -0.02 15.68
C ALA A 118 -11.98 1.27 16.40
N TYR A 119 -10.67 1.50 16.44
CA TYR A 119 -10.06 2.68 17.04
C TYR A 119 -9.05 3.28 16.08
N ARG A 120 -8.93 4.60 16.10
CA ARG A 120 -7.95 5.33 15.30
C ARG A 120 -7.24 6.41 16.09
N ALA A 121 -5.96 6.57 15.82
CA ALA A 121 -5.14 7.69 16.29
C ALA A 121 -4.37 8.28 15.12
N ALA A 122 -4.05 9.56 15.21
CA ALA A 122 -3.26 10.25 14.20
C ALA A 122 -2.33 11.29 14.81
N GLY A 123 -1.25 11.59 14.11
CA GLY A 123 -0.27 12.59 14.48
C GLY A 123 0.60 12.96 13.27
N GLU A 124 1.49 13.91 13.49
CA GLU A 124 2.46 14.34 12.49
C GLU A 124 3.82 14.53 13.16
N SER A 125 4.89 14.11 12.48
CA SER A 125 6.25 14.40 12.91
C SER A 125 7.11 14.76 11.70
N GLY A 126 7.72 15.94 11.73
CA GLY A 126 8.63 16.39 10.67
C GLY A 126 8.02 16.40 9.26
N GLY A 127 6.72 16.72 9.13
CA GLY A 127 5.99 16.71 7.87
C GLY A 127 5.52 15.33 7.40
N VAL A 128 5.72 14.28 8.21
CA VAL A 128 5.23 12.93 7.96
C VAL A 128 3.96 12.70 8.77
N GLN A 129 2.87 12.36 8.08
CA GLN A 129 1.61 11.97 8.71
C GLN A 129 1.74 10.54 9.21
N ILE A 130 1.30 10.28 10.43
CA ILE A 130 1.27 8.95 11.04
C ILE A 130 -0.16 8.65 11.48
N LYS A 131 -0.68 7.50 11.08
CA LYS A 131 -2.02 7.03 11.42
C LYS A 131 -1.93 5.63 12.00
N LEU A 132 -2.67 5.39 13.07
CA LEU A 132 -2.88 4.10 13.67
C LEU A 132 -4.35 3.74 13.51
N MET A 133 -4.62 2.50 13.11
CA MET A 133 -5.95 1.91 13.12
C MET A 133 -5.87 0.52 13.73
N GLU A 134 -6.76 0.24 14.68
CA GLU A 134 -6.97 -1.09 15.26
C GLU A 134 -8.41 -1.50 15.03
N THR A 135 -8.64 -2.75 14.67
CA THR A 135 -9.96 -3.30 14.39
C THR A 135 -10.10 -4.66 15.04
N ALA A 136 -11.17 -4.86 15.81
CA ALA A 136 -11.51 -6.14 16.41
C ALA A 136 -11.82 -7.20 15.34
N LEU A 137 -11.34 -8.41 15.58
CA LEU A 137 -11.66 -9.60 14.79
C LEU A 137 -12.59 -10.53 15.58
N ASP A 138 -13.28 -11.43 14.87
CA ASP A 138 -14.33 -12.28 15.45
C ASP A 138 -13.82 -13.37 16.41
N ASP A 139 -12.52 -13.66 16.42
CA ASP A 139 -11.87 -14.54 17.42
C ASP A 139 -11.47 -13.81 18.71
N GLY A 140 -11.74 -12.51 18.82
CA GLY A 140 -11.30 -11.72 19.96
C GLY A 140 -9.83 -11.30 19.88
N SER A 141 -9.20 -11.40 18.71
CA SER A 141 -7.94 -10.72 18.38
C SER A 141 -8.21 -9.34 17.76
N SER A 142 -7.16 -8.59 17.42
CA SER A 142 -7.28 -7.34 16.64
C SER A 142 -6.29 -7.29 15.50
N TYR A 143 -6.69 -6.63 14.41
CA TYR A 143 -5.80 -6.24 13.32
C TYR A 143 -5.34 -4.79 13.52
N VAL A 144 -4.03 -4.56 13.44
CA VAL A 144 -3.40 -3.26 13.65
C VAL A 144 -2.70 -2.80 12.38
N ILE A 145 -2.91 -1.56 11.98
CA ILE A 145 -2.20 -0.89 10.87
C ILE A 145 -1.61 0.42 11.38
N VAL A 146 -0.30 0.60 11.16
CA VAL A 146 0.38 1.90 11.29
C VAL A 146 0.78 2.39 9.90
N THR A 147 0.22 3.51 9.48
CA THR A 147 0.52 4.14 8.18
C THR A 147 1.37 5.38 8.38
N LEU A 148 2.49 5.47 7.66
CA LEU A 148 3.29 6.67 7.50
C LEU A 148 3.14 7.21 6.09
N GLU A 149 2.94 8.52 5.96
CA GLU A 149 2.74 9.17 4.67
C GLU A 149 3.48 10.50 4.60
N THR A 150 4.20 10.71 3.50
CA THR A 150 4.77 12.01 3.13
C THR A 150 4.33 12.38 1.73
N ALA A 151 4.04 13.66 1.51
CA ALA A 151 3.73 14.21 0.20
C ALA A 151 4.99 14.49 -0.65
N ASP A 152 6.17 14.59 -0.01
CA ASP A 152 7.43 14.90 -0.66
C ASP A 152 8.60 14.26 0.10
N LEU A 153 8.99 13.05 -0.33
CA LEU A 153 10.04 12.28 0.31
C LEU A 153 11.35 13.07 0.41
N ALA A 154 11.72 13.85 -0.62
CA ALA A 154 12.99 14.58 -0.62
C ALA A 154 13.05 15.63 0.51
N ALA A 155 11.90 16.21 0.87
CA ALA A 155 11.81 17.18 1.97
C ALA A 155 11.77 16.53 3.36
N THR A 156 11.30 15.28 3.46
CA THR A 156 11.03 14.61 4.74
C THR A 156 11.80 13.31 4.95
N GLU A 157 12.82 13.01 4.15
CA GLU A 157 13.47 11.69 4.11
C GLU A 157 13.92 11.20 5.49
N ALA A 158 14.62 12.07 6.24
CA ALA A 158 15.10 11.74 7.57
C ALA A 158 13.97 11.46 8.57
N ALA A 159 12.93 12.29 8.57
CA ALA A 159 11.76 12.10 9.44
C ALA A 159 10.97 10.85 9.06
N PHE A 160 10.83 10.57 7.76
CA PHE A 160 10.12 9.39 7.26
C PHE A 160 10.85 8.10 7.65
N ARG A 161 12.17 8.08 7.49
CA ARG A 161 13.01 6.94 7.90
C ARG A 161 12.92 6.71 9.41
N ALA A 162 13.08 7.76 10.21
CA ALA A 162 12.99 7.66 11.67
C ALA A 162 11.61 7.18 12.13
N GLY A 163 10.53 7.70 11.53
CA GLY A 163 9.17 7.25 11.80
C GLY A 163 8.94 5.79 11.41
N ALA A 164 9.47 5.36 10.26
CA ALA A 164 9.36 3.97 9.80
C ALA A 164 10.02 2.99 10.79
N ASP A 165 11.24 3.31 11.22
CA ASP A 165 12.00 2.53 12.20
C ASP A 165 11.28 2.52 13.57
N ALA A 166 10.80 3.68 14.03
CA ALA A 166 10.06 3.82 15.28
C ALA A 166 8.76 3.01 15.28
N ALA A 167 8.03 3.01 14.16
CA ALA A 167 6.79 2.26 14.03
C ALA A 167 6.99 0.74 14.07
N GLY A 168 7.99 0.22 13.35
CA GLY A 168 8.34 -1.18 13.41
C GLY A 168 8.75 -1.60 14.84
N ALA A 169 9.57 -0.78 15.51
CA ALA A 169 10.01 -1.04 16.87
C ALA A 169 8.84 -0.99 17.89
N ALA A 170 7.89 -0.06 17.73
CA ALA A 170 6.73 0.04 18.61
C ALA A 170 5.79 -1.16 18.47
N LEU A 171 5.53 -1.60 17.23
CA LEU A 171 4.75 -2.82 16.98
C LEU A 171 5.44 -4.06 17.55
N ALA A 172 6.76 -4.18 17.39
CA ALA A 172 7.52 -5.29 17.97
C ALA A 172 7.48 -5.31 19.50
N ARG A 173 7.57 -4.14 20.17
CA ARG A 173 7.42 -4.02 21.63
C ARG A 173 6.01 -4.41 22.09
N ALA A 174 4.99 -4.13 21.30
CA ALA A 174 3.62 -4.56 21.52
C ALA A 174 3.38 -6.05 21.22
N GLY A 175 4.42 -6.82 20.87
CA GLY A 175 4.32 -8.25 20.55
C GLY A 175 3.74 -8.54 19.16
N ILE A 176 3.55 -7.51 18.33
CA ILE A 176 2.96 -7.65 17.00
C ILE A 176 4.08 -8.01 16.02
N THR A 177 3.96 -9.21 15.41
CA THR A 177 4.82 -9.59 14.28
C THR A 177 4.31 -8.90 13.02
N ALA A 178 4.74 -7.65 12.83
CA ALA A 178 4.27 -6.81 11.75
C ALA A 178 4.97 -7.09 10.43
N ASP A 179 4.16 -7.12 9.39
CA ASP A 179 4.55 -7.08 8.00
C ASP A 179 4.45 -5.66 7.46
N TRP A 180 5.10 -5.36 6.34
CA TRP A 180 5.04 -4.02 5.75
C TRP A 180 4.81 -4.02 4.24
N ASN A 181 4.21 -2.93 3.76
CA ASN A 181 4.16 -2.57 2.35
C ASN A 181 4.48 -1.09 2.17
N MET A 182 5.16 -0.76 1.07
CA MET A 182 5.55 0.62 0.76
C MET A 182 5.14 0.93 -0.66
N SER A 183 4.47 2.07 -0.88
CA SER A 183 4.12 2.57 -2.20
C SER A 183 4.67 3.98 -2.36
N MET A 184 5.29 4.25 -3.52
CA MET A 184 5.64 5.60 -3.95
C MET A 184 4.82 6.02 -5.15
N GLN A 185 4.60 7.32 -5.28
CA GLN A 185 3.80 7.88 -6.35
C GLN A 185 4.36 9.24 -6.77
N GLY A 186 4.41 9.50 -8.07
CA GLY A 186 4.89 10.76 -8.65
C GLY A 186 4.44 10.95 -10.08
N THR A 187 4.82 12.06 -10.70
CA THR A 187 4.56 12.29 -12.12
C THR A 187 5.43 11.35 -12.95
N ALA A 188 4.84 10.63 -13.91
CA ALA A 188 5.58 9.74 -14.79
C ALA A 188 6.48 10.54 -15.75
N PRO A 189 7.63 10.01 -16.20
CA PRO A 189 8.51 10.68 -17.16
C PRO A 189 7.92 10.74 -18.59
N GLY A 190 6.82 10.01 -18.85
CA GLY A 190 6.11 10.03 -20.13
C GLY A 190 4.64 10.36 -19.91
N GLN A 191 4.11 11.28 -20.71
CA GLN A 191 2.71 11.72 -20.68
C GLN A 191 1.90 11.08 -21.82
N GLY A 192 0.57 11.15 -21.73
CA GLY A 192 -0.33 10.54 -22.71
C GLY A 192 -0.57 9.06 -22.42
N ASP A 193 -0.26 8.18 -23.37
CA ASP A 193 -0.55 6.75 -23.26
C ASP A 193 0.10 6.07 -22.02
N PRO A 194 -0.69 5.49 -21.09
CA PRO A 194 -0.17 4.83 -19.89
C PRO A 194 0.80 3.69 -20.17
N GLN A 195 0.60 2.90 -21.24
CA GLN A 195 1.47 1.78 -21.57
C GLN A 195 2.88 2.26 -21.95
N SER A 196 2.94 3.29 -22.78
CA SER A 196 4.19 3.94 -23.18
C SER A 196 4.93 4.52 -21.98
N ALA A 197 4.21 5.21 -21.09
CA ALA A 197 4.78 5.74 -19.85
C ALA A 197 5.28 4.64 -18.90
N LEU A 198 4.54 3.54 -18.76
CA LEU A 198 4.97 2.38 -17.98
C LEU A 198 6.26 1.76 -18.56
N ALA A 199 6.38 1.68 -19.89
CA ALA A 199 7.60 1.18 -20.53
C ALA A 199 8.82 2.07 -20.26
N LEU A 200 8.64 3.39 -20.06
CA LEU A 200 9.72 4.27 -19.60
C LEU A 200 10.10 3.95 -18.14
N ALA A 201 9.10 3.88 -17.25
CA ALA A 201 9.30 3.59 -15.83
C ALA A 201 9.96 2.21 -15.63
N GLN A 202 9.59 1.20 -16.43
CA GLN A 202 10.19 -0.14 -16.40
C GLN A 202 11.70 -0.10 -16.66
N ARG A 203 12.18 0.75 -17.57
CA ARG A 203 13.62 0.90 -17.82
C ARG A 203 14.35 1.49 -16.62
N GLY A 204 13.74 2.47 -15.96
CA GLY A 204 14.26 3.04 -14.72
C GLY A 204 14.30 1.99 -13.59
N LEU A 205 13.26 1.17 -13.48
CA LEU A 205 13.16 0.11 -12.47
C LEU A 205 14.20 -1.01 -12.71
N ALA A 206 14.33 -1.50 -13.95
CA ALA A 206 15.29 -2.54 -14.31
C ALA A 206 16.75 -2.12 -14.09
N ALA A 207 17.05 -0.81 -14.19
CA ALA A 207 18.36 -0.27 -13.87
C ALA A 207 18.67 -0.28 -12.36
N SER A 208 17.64 -0.21 -11.51
CA SER A 208 17.79 -0.21 -10.04
C SER A 208 17.66 -1.59 -9.41
N LEU A 209 16.96 -2.51 -10.08
CA LEU A 209 16.67 -3.85 -9.58
C LEU A 209 17.13 -4.91 -10.60
N PRO A 210 18.40 -5.35 -10.53
CA PRO A 210 18.91 -6.41 -11.40
C PRO A 210 18.13 -7.71 -11.23
N GLY A 211 17.82 -8.39 -12.33
CA GLY A 211 17.09 -9.65 -12.32
C GLY A 211 15.57 -9.52 -12.19
N LEU A 212 15.02 -8.31 -12.28
CA LEU A 212 13.59 -8.06 -12.33
C LEU A 212 12.94 -8.83 -13.50
N LYS A 213 11.92 -9.64 -13.20
CA LYS A 213 11.17 -10.42 -14.20
C LYS A 213 9.69 -10.16 -14.06
N ALA A 214 9.05 -9.72 -15.15
CA ALA A 214 7.61 -9.51 -15.18
C ALA A 214 6.89 -10.87 -15.07
N GLU A 215 5.93 -10.95 -14.16
CA GLU A 215 5.13 -12.15 -13.92
C GLU A 215 3.65 -11.92 -14.29
N GLU A 216 3.13 -10.71 -14.06
CA GLU A 216 1.72 -10.37 -14.28
C GLU A 216 1.59 -8.98 -14.92
N SER A 217 0.51 -8.78 -15.68
CA SER A 217 0.21 -7.51 -16.36
C SER A 217 -1.27 -7.19 -16.34
N TYR A 218 -1.61 -5.90 -16.23
CA TYR A 218 -2.96 -5.40 -16.40
C TYR A 218 -2.95 -4.10 -17.21
N THR A 219 -3.92 -3.94 -18.11
CA THR A 219 -4.08 -2.73 -18.93
C THR A 219 -5.55 -2.42 -19.18
N ASP A 220 -5.92 -1.16 -19.04
CA ASP A 220 -7.16 -0.57 -19.54
C ASP A 220 -6.89 0.80 -20.21
N ALA A 221 -7.94 1.57 -20.49
CA ALA A 221 -7.83 2.86 -21.19
C ALA A 221 -7.07 3.94 -20.40
N ALA A 222 -7.06 3.87 -19.07
CA ALA A 222 -6.43 4.87 -18.21
C ALA A 222 -5.25 4.31 -17.41
N THR A 223 -5.08 2.98 -17.36
CA THR A 223 -4.12 2.34 -16.45
C THR A 223 -3.35 1.24 -17.15
N ALA A 224 -2.04 1.20 -16.92
CA ALA A 224 -1.19 0.07 -17.26
C ALA A 224 -0.38 -0.34 -16.02
N SER A 225 -0.23 -1.62 -15.75
CA SER A 225 0.58 -2.12 -14.64
C SER A 225 1.26 -3.45 -14.92
N LEU A 226 2.37 -3.68 -14.23
CA LEU A 226 3.16 -4.89 -14.26
C LEU A 226 3.58 -5.27 -12.83
N SER A 227 3.41 -6.54 -12.47
CA SER A 227 3.96 -7.13 -11.25
C SER A 227 5.20 -7.94 -11.60
N TYR A 228 6.22 -7.86 -10.75
CA TYR A 228 7.52 -8.45 -10.99
C TYR A 228 7.97 -9.32 -9.84
N SER A 229 8.62 -10.43 -10.17
CA SER A 229 9.59 -11.05 -9.26
C SER A 229 10.88 -10.23 -9.26
N ALA A 230 11.45 -10.02 -8.08
CA ALA A 230 12.60 -9.14 -7.87
C ALA A 230 13.60 -9.80 -6.91
N PRO A 231 14.54 -10.61 -7.43
CA PRO A 231 15.55 -11.25 -6.60
C PRO A 231 16.34 -10.22 -5.78
N GLY A 232 16.64 -10.54 -4.52
CA GLY A 232 17.41 -9.66 -3.63
C GLY A 232 16.64 -8.51 -3.02
N LEU A 233 15.30 -8.47 -3.16
CA LEU A 233 14.44 -7.75 -2.24
C LEU A 233 14.17 -8.62 -1.01
N GLY A 234 14.21 -8.01 0.16
CA GLY A 234 13.99 -8.72 1.41
C GLY A 234 12.52 -9.02 1.70
N ARG A 235 11.59 -8.76 0.79
CA ARG A 235 10.17 -9.10 0.96
C ARG A 235 9.54 -9.45 -0.39
N SER A 236 8.67 -10.44 -0.40
CA SER A 236 7.82 -10.79 -1.54
C SER A 236 6.51 -11.40 -1.04
N ILE A 237 5.49 -11.39 -1.88
CA ILE A 237 4.22 -12.10 -1.63
C ILE A 237 3.98 -13.14 -2.71
N ARG A 238 3.22 -14.18 -2.39
CA ARG A 238 2.82 -15.20 -3.37
C ARG A 238 1.54 -14.77 -4.09
N SER A 239 1.56 -14.82 -5.42
CA SER A 239 0.38 -14.70 -6.28
C SER A 239 0.37 -15.87 -7.25
N GLY A 240 -0.60 -16.77 -7.10
CA GLY A 240 -0.60 -18.06 -7.81
C GLY A 240 0.73 -18.81 -7.61
N ASN A 241 1.47 -18.99 -8.71
CA ASN A 241 2.77 -19.69 -8.70
C ASN A 241 3.99 -18.74 -8.66
N HIS A 242 3.76 -17.43 -8.53
CA HIS A 242 4.80 -16.41 -8.61
C HIS A 242 5.07 -15.79 -7.23
N LEU A 243 6.32 -15.38 -6.99
CA LEU A 243 6.68 -14.51 -5.89
C LEU A 243 6.85 -13.10 -6.44
N LEU A 244 5.98 -12.19 -6.03
CA LEU A 244 5.99 -10.79 -6.45
C LEU A 244 6.70 -9.95 -5.40
N GLY A 245 7.70 -9.18 -5.83
CA GLY A 245 8.47 -8.28 -4.98
C GLY A 245 8.28 -6.81 -5.31
N VAL A 246 7.74 -6.50 -6.50
CA VAL A 246 7.46 -5.14 -6.95
C VAL A 246 6.23 -5.11 -7.85
N GLN A 247 5.44 -4.05 -7.75
CA GLN A 247 4.42 -3.72 -8.74
C GLN A 247 4.65 -2.29 -9.24
N ALA A 248 4.61 -2.08 -10.54
CA ALA A 248 4.66 -0.75 -11.15
C ALA A 248 3.37 -0.51 -11.93
N ALA A 249 2.78 0.67 -11.76
CA ALA A 249 1.61 1.08 -12.50
C ALA A 249 1.75 2.52 -12.98
N VAL A 250 1.14 2.84 -14.11
CA VAL A 250 0.88 4.19 -14.56
C VAL A 250 -0.61 4.37 -14.72
N HIS A 251 -1.14 5.45 -14.14
CA HIS A 251 -2.53 5.86 -14.29
C HIS A 251 -2.59 7.26 -14.90
N TYR A 252 -3.40 7.43 -15.94
CA TYR A 252 -3.69 8.72 -16.57
C TYR A 252 -4.78 9.44 -15.78
N ASP A 253 -4.41 10.56 -15.16
CA ASP A 253 -5.32 11.48 -14.49
C ASP A 253 -5.91 12.45 -15.53
N GLY A 254 -7.13 12.15 -15.99
CA GLY A 254 -7.81 12.96 -17.00
C GLY A 254 -8.25 14.36 -16.52
N ILE A 255 -8.19 14.66 -15.22
CA ILE A 255 -8.47 16.01 -14.71
C ILE A 255 -7.22 16.88 -14.85
N ARG A 256 -6.06 16.33 -14.52
CA ARG A 256 -4.77 17.03 -14.58
C ARG A 256 -4.04 16.88 -15.92
N ASP A 257 -4.52 15.98 -16.78
CA ASP A 257 -3.88 15.61 -18.05
C ASP A 257 -2.43 15.14 -17.84
N ILE A 258 -2.21 14.32 -16.81
CA ILE A 258 -0.90 13.78 -16.47
C ILE A 258 -0.96 12.27 -16.25
N ASN A 259 0.14 11.60 -16.57
CA ASN A 259 0.40 10.25 -16.12
C ASN A 259 1.04 10.28 -14.74
N ARG A 260 0.47 9.51 -13.83
CA ARG A 260 1.01 9.27 -12.51
C ARG A 260 1.58 7.87 -12.44
N VAL A 261 2.87 7.76 -12.12
CA VAL A 261 3.52 6.49 -11.85
C VAL A 261 3.36 6.14 -10.38
N THR A 262 3.09 4.86 -10.09
CA THR A 262 3.06 4.31 -8.74
C THR A 262 3.92 3.04 -8.71
N ILE A 263 4.83 2.94 -7.74
CA ILE A 263 5.64 1.74 -7.52
C ILE A 263 5.36 1.21 -6.11
N GLY A 264 4.97 -0.05 -6.00
CA GLY A 264 4.67 -0.74 -4.75
C GLY A 264 5.68 -1.83 -4.44
N PHE A 265 5.97 -2.01 -3.15
CA PHE A 265 6.85 -3.02 -2.57
C PHE A 265 6.10 -3.74 -1.44
N PRO A 266 5.70 -5.02 -1.61
CA PRO A 266 5.72 -5.77 -2.86
C PRO A 266 4.58 -5.41 -3.83
N LEU A 267 3.49 -4.83 -3.34
CA LEU A 267 2.33 -4.40 -4.14
C LEU A 267 1.96 -2.94 -3.87
N ILE A 268 1.18 -2.38 -4.79
CA ILE A 268 0.53 -1.08 -4.62
C ILE A 268 -0.67 -1.23 -3.68
N THR A 269 -0.67 -0.46 -2.59
CA THR A 269 -1.75 -0.48 -1.57
C THR A 269 -2.40 0.90 -1.37
N ILE A 270 -2.16 1.79 -2.33
CA ILE A 270 -2.68 3.16 -2.36
C ILE A 270 -3.48 3.39 -3.64
N GLU A 271 -4.39 4.34 -3.58
CA GLU A 271 -5.18 4.76 -4.73
C GLU A 271 -4.35 5.59 -5.74
N TYR A 272 -4.84 5.61 -6.97
CA TYR A 272 -4.28 6.38 -8.08
C TYR A 272 -4.72 7.83 -8.08
#